data_AF-A0A1B6KR25-F1
#
_entry.id   AF-A0A1B6KR25-F1
#
_cell.length_a   1.000
_cell.length_b   1.000
_cell.length_c   1.000
_cell.angle_alpha   90.00
_cell.angle_beta   90.00
_cell.angle_gamma   90.00
#
_symmetry.space_group_name_H-M   'P 1'
#
loop_
_entity.id
_entity.type
_entity.pdbx_description
1 polymer ?
#
loop_
_entity_poly.entity_id
_entity_poly.type
_entity_poly.pdbx_seq_one_letter_code
_entity_poly.pdbx_strand_id
1 'polypeptide(L)'
;FCSGGDLRQILNKPENCCGLREAEVRCLLSDIKAAVEYLHSQRITHRDLKPENIVLQEKPDSPMVYKLIDLGYAKEVETTSICCSFVGTMQYLAPEFFTSSGYSSSVDYWSLGLVSHESITGVRPFLPNASSPVEWMPKVEKKSSNDICIYEVPASNKEIIYSQQLFVENFISQCLREQLEKWLRLALEWNPKKRGRSQPDNK
;
A
#
# COMPACT_ATOMS: atom_id res chain seq x y z
N PHE A 1 13.12 20.15 -5.31
CA PHE A 1 12.34 20.54 -4.12
C PHE A 1 10.86 20.44 -4.48
N CYS A 2 10.04 19.84 -3.62
CA CYS A 2 8.59 19.70 -3.80
C CYS A 2 7.90 20.44 -2.65
N SER A 3 7.02 21.40 -2.96
CA SER A 3 6.49 22.35 -1.97
C SER A 3 5.34 21.81 -1.13
N GLY A 4 4.66 20.74 -1.55
CA GLY A 4 3.48 20.18 -0.88
C GLY A 4 3.78 19.21 0.27
N GLY A 5 5.05 19.06 0.65
CA GLY A 5 5.46 18.08 1.66
C GLY A 5 5.39 16.63 1.16
N ASP A 6 5.21 15.70 2.09
CA ASP A 6 5.07 14.27 1.83
C ASP A 6 3.64 13.76 2.14
N LEU A 7 3.27 12.61 1.59
CA LEU A 7 1.92 12.05 1.73
C LEU A 7 1.60 11.70 3.18
N ARG A 8 2.59 11.32 4.00
CA ARG A 8 2.36 11.05 5.44
C ARG A 8 1.84 12.32 6.13
N GLN A 9 2.42 13.48 5.85
CA GLN A 9 1.95 14.75 6.41
C GLN A 9 0.50 15.03 6.03
N ILE A 10 0.08 14.70 4.80
CA ILE A 10 -1.30 14.87 4.34
C ILE A 10 -2.25 13.88 5.03
N LEU A 11 -1.88 12.61 5.12
CA LEU A 11 -2.70 11.57 5.76
C LEU A 11 -2.89 11.82 7.26
N ASN A 12 -1.92 12.46 7.92
CA ASN A 12 -2.00 12.81 9.35
C ASN A 12 -2.90 14.02 9.65
N LYS A 13 -3.39 14.74 8.64
CA LYS A 13 -4.27 15.88 8.86
C LYS A 13 -5.63 15.40 9.38
N PRO A 14 -6.22 16.05 10.41
CA PRO A 14 -7.49 15.61 10.99
C PRO A 14 -8.64 15.48 9.99
N GLU A 15 -8.67 16.31 8.95
CA GLU A 15 -9.68 16.24 7.88
C GLU A 15 -9.60 14.97 7.03
N ASN A 16 -8.46 14.28 7.05
CA ASN A 16 -8.19 13.06 6.28
C ASN A 16 -8.23 11.79 7.16
N CYS A 17 -8.76 11.88 8.37
CA CYS A 17 -8.85 10.75 9.30
C CYS A 17 -9.69 9.57 8.76
N CYS A 18 -10.60 9.84 7.83
CA CYS A 18 -11.39 8.84 7.09
C CYS A 18 -10.97 8.74 5.60
N GLY A 19 -9.72 9.10 5.30
CA GLY A 19 -9.14 9.05 3.95
C GLY A 19 -9.24 10.35 3.16
N LEU A 20 -8.63 10.35 1.98
CA LEU A 20 -8.60 11.47 1.04
C LEU A 20 -9.87 11.54 0.20
N ARG A 21 -10.13 12.68 -0.45
CA ARG A 21 -11.26 12.81 -1.38
C ARG A 21 -10.99 12.03 -2.66
N GLU A 22 -12.06 11.60 -3.34
CA GLU A 22 -11.94 10.81 -4.57
C GLU A 22 -10.98 11.42 -5.62
N ALA A 23 -11.06 12.74 -5.86
CA ALA A 23 -10.19 13.38 -6.84
C ALA A 23 -8.69 13.23 -6.48
N GLU A 24 -8.37 13.32 -5.20
CA GLU A 24 -7.00 13.20 -4.68
C GLU A 24 -6.53 11.74 -4.76
N VAL A 25 -7.38 10.79 -4.37
CA VAL A 25 -7.10 9.35 -4.51
C VAL A 25 -6.81 9.00 -5.96
N ARG A 26 -7.62 9.49 -6.91
CA ARG A 26 -7.42 9.20 -8.34
C ARG A 26 -6.08 9.75 -8.86
N CYS A 27 -5.72 10.98 -8.49
CA CYS A 27 -4.45 11.58 -8.89
C CYS A 27 -3.26 10.82 -8.28
N LEU A 28 -3.32 10.53 -6.97
CA LEU A 28 -2.29 9.77 -6.25
C LEU A 28 -2.05 8.40 -6.90
N LEU A 29 -3.13 7.63 -7.10
CA LEU A 29 -3.02 6.28 -7.66
C LEU A 29 -2.52 6.31 -9.10
N SER A 30 -2.95 7.28 -9.90
CA SER A 30 -2.49 7.44 -11.28
C SER A 30 -0.98 7.72 -11.34
N ASP A 31 -0.52 8.72 -10.58
CA ASP A 31 0.86 9.18 -10.61
C ASP A 31 1.83 8.12 -10.05
N ILE A 32 1.50 7.50 -8.91
CA ILE A 32 2.37 6.52 -8.27
C ILE A 32 2.38 5.20 -9.03
N LYS A 33 1.25 4.79 -9.61
CA LYS A 33 1.24 3.66 -10.55
C LYS A 33 2.21 3.91 -11.71
N ALA A 34 2.12 5.07 -12.36
CA ALA A 34 2.99 5.40 -13.49
C ALA A 34 4.47 5.42 -13.10
N ALA A 35 4.80 5.93 -11.90
CA ALA A 35 6.16 5.91 -11.37
C ALA A 35 6.68 4.48 -11.15
N VAL A 36 5.88 3.60 -10.53
CA VAL A 36 6.24 2.19 -10.30
C VAL A 36 6.39 1.45 -11.62
N GLU A 37 5.47 1.64 -12.57
CA GLU A 37 5.55 1.05 -13.92
C GLU A 37 6.83 1.49 -14.64
N TYR A 38 7.18 2.78 -14.53
CA TYR A 38 8.43 3.30 -15.10
C TYR A 38 9.65 2.62 -14.49
N LEU A 39 9.76 2.55 -13.16
CA LEU A 39 10.89 1.88 -12.48
C LEU A 39 11.00 0.42 -12.91
N HIS A 40 9.89 -0.31 -12.92
CA HIS A 40 9.87 -1.72 -13.31
C HIS A 40 10.26 -1.92 -14.77
N SER A 41 9.88 -0.99 -15.67
CA SER A 41 10.32 -1.02 -17.08
C SER A 41 11.84 -0.88 -17.23
N GLN A 42 12.48 -0.19 -16.29
CA GLN A 42 13.93 -0.05 -16.19
C GLN A 42 14.58 -1.17 -15.37
N ARG A 43 13.83 -2.23 -15.02
CA ARG A 43 14.27 -3.33 -14.14
C ARG A 43 14.73 -2.85 -12.75
N ILE A 44 14.18 -1.73 -12.28
CA ILE A 44 14.43 -1.19 -10.94
C ILE A 44 13.22 -1.52 -10.06
N THR A 45 13.45 -2.11 -8.88
CA THR A 45 12.42 -2.27 -7.84
C THR A 45 12.66 -1.22 -6.76
N HIS A 46 11.62 -0.52 -6.31
CA HIS A 46 11.73 0.57 -5.33
C HIS A 46 12.05 0.06 -3.91
N ARG A 47 11.33 -0.96 -3.44
CA ARG A 47 11.50 -1.67 -2.16
C ARG A 47 11.19 -0.89 -0.88
N ASP A 48 11.07 0.43 -0.94
CA ASP A 48 10.70 1.28 0.21
C ASP A 48 9.52 2.21 -0.10
N LEU A 49 8.49 1.70 -0.78
CA LEU A 49 7.31 2.51 -1.09
C LEU A 49 6.46 2.70 0.18
N LYS A 50 6.32 3.95 0.61
CA LYS A 50 5.55 4.35 1.80
C LYS A 50 5.13 5.83 1.66
N PRO A 51 4.16 6.32 2.46
CA PRO A 51 3.69 7.70 2.35
C PRO A 51 4.79 8.74 2.52
N GLU A 52 5.81 8.48 3.33
CA GLU A 52 6.96 9.37 3.54
C GLU A 52 7.82 9.56 2.28
N ASN A 53 7.82 8.56 1.39
CA ASN A 53 8.59 8.56 0.13
C ASN A 53 7.73 9.03 -1.07
N ILE A 54 6.53 9.54 -0.83
CA ILE A 54 5.66 10.12 -1.85
C ILE A 54 5.55 11.61 -1.55
N VAL A 55 6.16 12.45 -2.39
CA VAL A 55 6.14 13.91 -2.24
C VAL A 55 5.18 14.58 -3.19
N LEU A 56 4.65 15.72 -2.74
CA LEU A 56 3.60 16.44 -3.42
C LEU A 56 4.14 17.72 -4.03
N GLN A 57 3.84 17.95 -5.30
CA GLN A 57 4.18 19.18 -6.01
C GLN A 57 2.90 19.93 -6.38
N GLU A 58 2.71 21.07 -5.73
CA GLU A 58 1.68 22.03 -6.11
C GLU A 58 2.08 22.73 -7.42
N LYS A 59 1.09 22.93 -8.28
CA LYS A 59 1.22 23.72 -9.49
C LYS A 59 0.05 24.71 -9.54
N PRO A 60 0.28 25.98 -9.89
CA PRO A 60 -0.79 26.94 -10.10
C PRO A 60 -1.81 26.38 -11.08
N ASP A 61 -3.10 26.48 -10.74
CA ASP A 61 -4.23 26.10 -11.60
C ASP A 61 -4.19 24.67 -12.13
N SER A 62 -3.53 23.75 -11.43
CA SER A 62 -3.40 22.35 -11.82
C SER A 62 -3.60 21.41 -10.63
N PRO A 63 -4.05 20.16 -10.87
CA PRO A 63 -4.09 19.15 -9.83
C PRO A 63 -2.72 18.95 -9.18
N MET A 64 -2.75 18.58 -7.91
CA MET A 64 -1.57 18.14 -7.17
C MET A 64 -0.88 16.98 -7.89
N VAL A 65 0.44 17.05 -8.05
CA VAL A 65 1.24 15.98 -8.67
C VAL A 65 1.98 15.21 -7.59
N TYR A 66 1.85 13.90 -7.60
CA TYR A 66 2.53 13.00 -6.66
C TYR A 66 3.78 12.43 -7.30
N LYS A 67 4.89 12.40 -6.56
CA LYS A 67 6.18 11.91 -7.05
C LYS A 67 6.76 10.92 -6.06
N LEU A 68 7.16 9.76 -6.57
CA LEU A 68 7.93 8.79 -5.81
C LEU A 68 9.38 9.25 -5.71
N ILE A 69 9.94 9.26 -4.50
CA ILE A 69 11.32 9.63 -4.20
C ILE A 69 12.02 8.52 -3.42
N ASP A 70 13.31 8.72 -3.14
CA ASP A 70 14.16 7.84 -2.34
C ASP A 70 14.37 6.44 -2.95
N LEU A 71 15.22 6.42 -3.97
CA LEU A 71 15.74 5.19 -4.58
C LEU A 71 16.94 4.62 -3.80
N GLY A 72 17.18 5.03 -2.54
CA GLY A 72 18.32 4.58 -1.74
C GLY A 72 18.34 3.07 -1.47
N TYR A 73 17.16 2.44 -1.50
CA TYR A 73 16.98 0.99 -1.39
C TYR A 73 16.61 0.32 -2.73
N ALA A 74 16.53 1.12 -3.79
CA ALA A 74 16.16 0.61 -5.09
C ALA A 74 17.29 -0.24 -5.65
N LYS A 75 16.91 -1.31 -6.36
CA LYS A 75 17.90 -2.25 -6.88
C LYS A 75 17.47 -2.84 -8.20
N GLU A 76 18.45 -3.09 -9.04
CA GLU A 76 18.27 -3.95 -10.20
C GLU A 76 17.87 -5.36 -9.73
N VAL A 77 16.96 -5.98 -10.47
CA VAL A 77 16.28 -7.24 -10.12
C VAL A 77 17.23 -8.39 -9.72
N GLU A 78 18.51 -8.33 -10.07
CA GLU A 78 19.47 -9.44 -9.93
C GLU A 78 20.16 -9.56 -8.56
N THR A 79 19.97 -8.64 -7.61
CA THR A 79 20.81 -8.66 -6.40
C THR A 79 20.01 -8.77 -5.09
N THR A 80 20.14 -9.91 -4.42
CA THR A 80 19.55 -10.26 -3.12
C THR A 80 20.37 -9.71 -1.95
N SER A 81 20.27 -8.41 -1.65
CA SER A 81 20.79 -7.90 -0.37
C SER A 81 19.70 -7.20 0.43
N ILE A 82 19.67 -7.53 1.71
CA ILE A 82 18.80 -6.95 2.72
C ILE A 82 19.51 -5.70 3.22
N CYS A 83 18.86 -4.54 3.12
CA CYS A 83 19.25 -3.34 3.85
C CYS A 83 18.06 -2.95 4.71
N CYS A 84 18.15 -3.23 6.01
CA CYS A 84 17.10 -2.88 6.97
C CYS A 84 17.71 -2.02 8.07
N SER A 85 17.42 -0.72 8.05
CA SER A 85 17.48 0.13 9.24
C SER A 85 16.19 -0.11 10.04
N PHE A 86 16.35 -0.55 11.29
CA PHE A 86 15.41 -1.46 11.97
C PHE A 86 14.27 -0.81 12.78
N VAL A 87 13.98 0.48 12.61
CA VAL A 87 12.94 1.15 13.44
C VAL A 87 12.17 2.15 12.57
N GLY A 88 10.94 1.79 12.16
CA GLY A 88 9.99 2.71 11.51
C GLY A 88 9.44 2.25 10.15
N THR A 89 10.24 1.60 9.31
CA THR A 89 9.88 1.32 7.90
C THR A 89 9.08 0.02 7.69
N MET A 90 8.97 -0.85 8.69
CA MET A 90 8.44 -2.21 8.48
C MET A 90 6.93 -2.29 8.17
N GLN A 91 6.18 -1.22 8.41
CA GLN A 91 4.72 -1.22 8.27
C GLN A 91 4.24 -1.37 6.81
N TYR A 92 5.09 -1.05 5.84
CA TYR A 92 4.79 -1.12 4.40
C TYR A 92 5.53 -2.27 3.68
N LEU A 93 6.34 -3.04 4.41
CA LEU A 93 7.12 -4.12 3.83
C LEU A 93 6.26 -5.32 3.49
N ALA A 94 6.57 -5.92 2.35
CA ALA A 94 5.93 -7.15 1.92
C ALA A 94 6.32 -8.33 2.82
N PRO A 95 5.43 -9.34 2.99
CA PRO A 95 5.67 -10.46 3.89
C PRO A 95 6.95 -11.23 3.60
N GLU A 96 7.33 -11.31 2.33
CA GLU A 96 8.54 -12.01 1.92
C GLU A 96 9.79 -11.45 2.61
N PHE A 97 9.86 -10.14 2.90
CA PHE A 97 11.01 -9.52 3.60
C PHE A 97 11.38 -10.20 4.93
N PHE A 98 10.41 -10.87 5.55
CA PHE A 98 10.57 -11.54 6.84
C PHE A 98 10.76 -13.05 6.70
N THR A 99 10.38 -13.64 5.56
CA THR A 99 10.47 -15.08 5.31
C THR A 99 11.74 -15.48 4.53
N SER A 100 12.65 -14.53 4.26
CA SER A 100 13.93 -14.74 3.56
C SER A 100 13.81 -15.45 2.20
N SER A 101 12.62 -15.44 1.61
CA SER A 101 12.36 -15.96 0.27
C SER A 101 12.71 -14.86 -0.73
N GLY A 102 13.54 -15.14 -1.75
CA GLY A 102 14.00 -14.11 -2.70
C GLY A 102 12.88 -13.17 -3.19
N TYR A 103 13.17 -11.88 -3.26
CA TYR A 103 12.19 -10.82 -3.56
C TYR A 103 12.10 -10.55 -5.06
N SER A 104 10.89 -10.31 -5.55
CA SER A 104 10.62 -9.85 -6.91
C SER A 104 10.06 -8.43 -6.90
N SER A 105 9.80 -7.85 -8.08
CA SER A 105 9.10 -6.56 -8.19
C SER A 105 7.69 -6.57 -7.55
N SER A 106 7.16 -7.75 -7.21
CA SER A 106 5.93 -7.95 -6.42
C SER A 106 5.91 -7.22 -5.08
N VAL A 107 7.07 -6.88 -4.49
CA VAL A 107 7.12 -6.16 -3.21
C VAL A 107 6.52 -4.76 -3.32
N ASP A 108 6.75 -4.07 -4.45
CA ASP A 108 6.22 -2.71 -4.66
C ASP A 108 4.69 -2.73 -4.81
N TYR A 109 4.11 -3.81 -5.34
CA TYR A 109 2.65 -3.99 -5.42
C TYR A 109 2.01 -4.10 -4.04
N TRP A 110 2.66 -4.81 -3.11
CA TRP A 110 2.17 -4.91 -1.73
C TRP A 110 2.17 -3.54 -1.06
N SER A 111 3.33 -2.87 -1.11
CA SER A 111 3.48 -1.54 -0.51
C SER A 111 2.53 -0.52 -1.13
N LEU A 112 2.35 -0.55 -2.46
CA LEU A 112 1.35 0.28 -3.14
C LEU A 112 -0.06 -0.06 -2.69
N GLY A 113 -0.42 -1.33 -2.53
CA GLY A 113 -1.71 -1.76 -1.99
C GLY A 113 -1.99 -1.21 -0.59
N LEU A 114 -0.98 -1.22 0.29
CA LEU A 114 -1.08 -0.67 1.64
C LEU A 114 -1.29 0.85 1.61
N VAL A 115 -0.50 1.58 0.82
CA VAL A 115 -0.64 3.04 0.64
C VAL A 115 -2.00 3.39 0.05
N SER A 116 -2.47 2.65 -0.96
CA SER A 116 -3.79 2.85 -1.57
C SER A 116 -4.90 2.70 -0.55
N HIS A 117 -4.91 1.61 0.23
CA HIS A 117 -5.94 1.37 1.24
C HIS A 117 -5.95 2.47 2.30
N GLU A 118 -4.78 2.83 2.83
CA GLU A 118 -4.66 3.90 3.82
C GLU A 118 -5.08 5.26 3.26
N SER A 119 -4.76 5.55 2.00
CA SER A 119 -5.17 6.81 1.37
C SER A 119 -6.68 6.91 1.17
N ILE A 120 -7.37 5.77 1.02
CA ILE A 120 -8.83 5.72 0.86
C ILE A 120 -9.55 5.78 2.20
N THR A 121 -8.98 5.19 3.26
CA THR A 121 -9.70 4.94 4.52
C THR A 121 -9.12 5.68 5.72
N GLY A 122 -7.96 6.32 5.58
CA GLY A 122 -7.20 6.92 6.68
C GLY A 122 -6.44 5.91 7.54
N VAL A 123 -6.64 4.61 7.31
CA VAL A 123 -6.06 3.54 8.15
C VAL A 123 -5.44 2.43 7.31
N ARG A 124 -4.34 1.85 7.83
CA ARG A 124 -3.70 0.68 7.20
C ARG A 124 -4.65 -0.53 7.23
N PRO A 125 -4.61 -1.40 6.20
CA PRO A 125 -5.56 -2.51 6.07
C PRO A 125 -5.37 -3.59 7.12
N PHE A 126 -4.18 -3.74 7.69
CA PHE A 126 -3.85 -4.89 8.53
C PHE A 126 -3.47 -4.44 9.93
N LEU A 127 -4.42 -4.54 10.86
CA LEU A 127 -4.25 -4.23 12.29
C LEU A 127 -3.46 -2.94 12.53
N PRO A 128 -4.04 -1.77 12.20
CA PRO A 128 -3.33 -0.48 12.27
C PRO A 128 -2.79 -0.14 13.67
N ASN A 129 -3.37 -0.73 14.72
CA ASN A 129 -2.95 -0.55 16.11
C ASN A 129 -1.83 -1.51 16.56
N ALA A 130 -1.47 -2.50 15.74
CA ALA A 130 -0.38 -3.41 16.05
C ALA A 130 0.96 -2.67 16.03
N SER A 131 1.75 -2.86 17.09
CA SER A 131 2.99 -2.08 17.30
C SER A 131 4.16 -2.60 16.44
N SER A 132 4.08 -3.84 15.96
CA SER A 132 5.16 -4.52 15.23
C SER A 132 4.61 -5.50 14.18
N PRO A 133 5.32 -5.70 13.06
CA PRO A 133 5.03 -6.79 12.10
C PRO A 133 4.87 -8.16 12.74
N VAL A 134 5.63 -8.45 13.78
CA VAL A 134 5.56 -9.74 14.49
C VAL A 134 4.15 -10.00 15.06
N GLU A 135 3.42 -8.94 15.40
CA GLU A 135 2.07 -9.04 15.95
C GLU A 135 0.98 -9.25 14.89
N TRP A 136 1.11 -8.59 13.73
CA TRP A 136 0.07 -8.62 12.69
C TRP A 136 0.32 -9.66 11.60
N MET A 137 1.57 -9.96 11.26
CA MET A 137 1.90 -10.85 10.14
C MET A 137 1.34 -12.27 10.30
N PRO A 138 1.42 -12.94 11.47
CA PRO A 138 0.85 -14.27 11.64
C PRO A 138 -0.69 -14.30 11.52
N LYS A 139 -1.34 -13.15 11.72
CA LYS A 139 -2.78 -12.99 11.55
C LYS A 139 -3.13 -12.75 10.08
N VAL A 140 -2.37 -11.89 9.40
CA VAL A 140 -2.52 -11.64 7.95
C VAL A 140 -2.21 -12.88 7.12
N GLU A 141 -1.27 -13.74 7.53
CA GLU A 141 -0.96 -15.01 6.84
C GLU A 141 -2.18 -15.93 6.71
N LYS A 142 -3.13 -15.85 7.64
CA LYS A 142 -4.35 -16.67 7.66
C LYS A 142 -5.45 -16.15 6.73
N LYS A 143 -5.27 -14.96 6.14
CA LYS A 143 -6.28 -14.35 5.28
C LYS A 143 -6.49 -15.17 4.00
N SER A 144 -7.69 -15.10 3.44
CA SER A 144 -7.94 -15.59 2.09
C SER A 144 -7.39 -14.61 1.03
N SER A 145 -7.27 -15.07 -0.22
CA SER A 145 -6.89 -14.20 -1.34
C SER A 145 -7.90 -13.08 -1.62
N ASN A 146 -9.13 -13.18 -1.12
CA ASN A 146 -10.16 -12.14 -1.30
C ASN A 146 -10.15 -11.08 -0.20
N ASP A 147 -9.54 -11.37 0.94
CA ASP A 147 -9.52 -10.45 2.07
C ASP A 147 -8.50 -9.33 1.83
N ILE A 148 -8.94 -8.09 1.92
CA ILE A 148 -8.14 -6.89 1.66
C ILE A 148 -7.80 -6.14 2.95
N CYS A 149 -8.52 -6.37 4.04
CA CYS A 149 -8.23 -5.80 5.35
C CYS A 149 -8.58 -6.76 6.49
N ILE A 150 -7.90 -6.59 7.62
CA ILE A 150 -8.18 -7.27 8.88
C ILE A 150 -8.18 -6.26 10.04
N TYR A 151 -9.13 -6.39 10.96
CA TYR A 151 -9.26 -5.51 12.11
C TYR A 151 -9.68 -6.29 13.36
N GLU A 152 -9.24 -5.80 14.52
CA GLU A 152 -9.67 -6.31 15.82
C GLU A 152 -10.92 -5.56 16.27
N VAL A 153 -11.93 -6.30 16.72
CA VAL A 153 -13.14 -5.70 17.30
C VAL A 153 -12.93 -5.49 18.80
N PRO A 154 -12.95 -4.24 19.30
CA PRO A 154 -12.67 -3.96 20.71
C PRO A 154 -13.65 -4.64 21.67
N ALA A 155 -14.90 -4.82 21.24
CA ALA A 155 -15.99 -5.35 22.06
C ALA A 155 -16.02 -6.88 22.18
N SER A 156 -15.27 -7.64 21.36
CA SER A 156 -15.36 -9.10 21.28
C SER A 156 -14.05 -9.81 21.59
N ASN A 157 -13.41 -9.49 22.72
CA ASN A 157 -12.24 -10.22 23.22
C ASN A 157 -11.08 -10.31 22.21
N LYS A 158 -10.86 -9.26 21.41
CA LYS A 158 -9.84 -9.19 20.34
C LYS A 158 -10.03 -10.19 19.19
N GLU A 159 -11.28 -10.55 18.87
CA GLU A 159 -11.57 -11.29 17.66
C GLU A 159 -11.12 -10.51 16.41
N ILE A 160 -10.55 -11.24 15.45
CA ILE A 160 -10.05 -10.68 14.19
C ILE A 160 -11.08 -10.92 13.11
N ILE A 161 -11.55 -9.85 12.49
CA ILE A 161 -12.41 -9.91 11.31
C ILE A 161 -11.55 -9.79 10.06
N TYR A 162 -11.82 -10.67 9.08
CA TYR A 162 -11.25 -10.62 7.74
C TYR A 162 -12.32 -10.07 6.80
N SER A 163 -12.01 -9.01 6.07
CA SER A 163 -12.96 -8.32 5.20
C SER A 163 -12.45 -8.22 3.76
N GLN A 164 -13.39 -8.40 2.82
CA GLN A 164 -13.18 -8.29 1.38
C GLN A 164 -13.59 -6.91 0.83
N GLN A 165 -14.05 -6.03 1.72
CA GLN A 165 -14.61 -4.71 1.43
C GLN A 165 -13.85 -3.63 2.18
N LEU A 166 -13.75 -2.46 1.56
CA LEU A 166 -13.24 -1.25 2.20
C LEU A 166 -14.24 -0.79 3.28
N PHE A 167 -13.75 -0.10 4.31
CA PHE A 167 -14.61 0.51 5.34
C PHE A 167 -15.65 1.42 4.70
N VAL A 168 -16.86 1.44 5.25
CA VAL A 168 -17.98 2.21 4.67
C VAL A 168 -17.69 3.71 4.72
N GLU A 169 -16.99 4.14 5.77
CA GLU A 169 -16.54 5.50 6.02
C GLU A 169 -15.32 5.84 5.13
N ASN A 170 -15.60 6.30 3.92
CA ASN A 170 -14.62 6.87 3.00
C ASN A 170 -15.29 7.90 2.08
N PHE A 171 -14.48 8.62 1.30
CA PHE A 171 -14.96 9.69 0.42
C PHE A 171 -14.93 9.33 -1.08
N ILE A 172 -14.90 8.03 -1.41
CA ILE A 172 -14.93 7.55 -2.79
C ILE A 172 -16.31 7.04 -3.20
N SER A 173 -16.66 7.21 -4.47
CA SER A 173 -17.89 6.69 -5.05
C SER A 173 -17.94 5.16 -5.02
N GLN A 174 -19.15 4.61 -4.96
CA GLN A 174 -19.36 3.16 -4.97
C GLN A 174 -18.69 2.48 -6.17
N CYS A 175 -18.81 3.07 -7.37
CA CYS A 175 -18.20 2.54 -8.58
C CYS A 175 -16.68 2.44 -8.46
N LEU A 176 -16.02 3.49 -7.98
CA LEU A 176 -14.58 3.47 -7.77
C LEU A 176 -14.19 2.47 -6.67
N ARG A 177 -14.96 2.40 -5.58
CA ARG A 177 -14.74 1.46 -4.48
C ARG A 177 -14.73 0.01 -4.96
N GLU A 178 -15.73 -0.41 -5.74
CA GLU A 178 -15.83 -1.78 -6.27
C GLU A 178 -14.65 -2.14 -7.20
N GLN A 179 -14.14 -1.16 -7.97
CA GLN A 179 -12.94 -1.36 -8.80
C GLN A 179 -11.68 -1.49 -7.94
N LEU A 180 -11.53 -0.63 -6.93
CA LEU A 180 -10.36 -0.63 -6.06
C LEU A 180 -10.33 -1.86 -5.14
N GLU A 181 -11.47 -2.36 -4.65
CA GLU A 181 -11.53 -3.61 -3.88
C GLU A 181 -11.01 -4.80 -4.71
N LYS A 182 -11.42 -4.91 -5.98
CA LYS A 182 -10.92 -5.95 -6.90
C LYS A 182 -9.42 -5.84 -7.11
N TRP A 183 -8.91 -4.62 -7.30
CA TRP A 183 -7.48 -4.37 -7.48
C TRP A 183 -6.68 -4.65 -6.19
N LEU A 184 -7.20 -4.25 -5.03
CA LEU A 184 -6.58 -4.49 -3.73
C LEU A 184 -6.43 -5.98 -3.42
N ARG A 185 -7.36 -6.85 -3.85
CA ARG A 185 -7.19 -8.31 -3.75
C ARG A 185 -5.93 -8.81 -4.46
N LEU A 186 -5.61 -8.23 -5.61
CA LEU A 186 -4.41 -8.58 -6.38
C LEU A 186 -3.15 -8.00 -5.75
N ALA A 187 -3.20 -6.74 -5.32
CA ALA A 187 -2.07 -6.02 -4.74
C ALA A 187 -1.68 -6.55 -3.35
N LEU A 188 -2.67 -6.89 -2.53
CA LEU A 188 -2.53 -7.39 -1.16
C LEU A 188 -2.61 -8.92 -1.07
N GLU A 189 -2.35 -9.63 -2.16
CA GLU A 189 -2.17 -11.09 -2.13
C GLU A 189 -0.92 -11.45 -1.32
N TRP A 190 -1.08 -12.34 -0.34
CA TRP A 190 0.02 -12.78 0.54
C TRP A 190 1.10 -13.49 -0.27
N ASN A 191 0.70 -14.38 -1.17
CA ASN A 191 1.63 -15.16 -1.97
C ASN A 191 2.33 -14.29 -3.03
N PRO A 192 3.66 -14.05 -2.93
CA PRO A 192 4.37 -13.16 -3.84
C PRO A 192 4.35 -13.61 -5.31
N LYS A 193 4.17 -14.91 -5.57
CA LYS A 193 4.08 -15.46 -6.94
C LYS A 193 2.73 -15.17 -7.61
N LYS A 194 1.67 -14.96 -6.82
CA LYS A 194 0.33 -14.64 -7.31
C LYS A 194 0.05 -13.13 -7.30
N ARG A 195 0.74 -12.37 -6.43
CA ARG A 195 0.53 -10.94 -6.25
C ARG A 195 0.73 -10.15 -7.55
N GLY A 196 -0.19 -9.23 -7.80
CA GLY A 196 -0.21 -8.38 -8.99
C GLY A 196 -0.58 -9.10 -10.30
N ARG A 197 -0.90 -10.41 -10.26
CA ARG A 197 -1.29 -11.19 -11.44
C ARG A 197 -2.78 -11.46 -11.41
N SER A 198 -3.46 -11.17 -12.52
CA SER A 198 -4.82 -11.68 -12.74
C SER A 198 -4.79 -13.20 -12.74
N GLN A 199 -5.69 -13.84 -11.99
CA GLN A 199 -5.93 -15.26 -12.22
C GLN A 199 -6.39 -15.42 -13.68
N PRO A 200 -5.94 -16.45 -14.42
CA PRO A 200 -6.50 -16.71 -15.72
C PRO A 200 -8.01 -16.88 -15.53
N ASP A 201 -8.81 -16.12 -16.30
CA ASP A 201 -10.25 -16.34 -16.35
C ASP A 201 -10.44 -17.81 -16.72
N ASN A 202 -10.92 -18.62 -15.76
CA ASN A 202 -11.45 -19.94 -16.07
C ASN A 202 -12.75 -19.68 -16.85
N LYS A 203 -12.62 -19.49 -18.17
CA LYS A 203 -13.69 -19.65 -19.15
C LYS A 203 -13.89 -21.13 -19.46
#